data_AF-A0AAN9Z9Z0-F1
#
_entry.id   AF-A0AAN9Z9Z0-F1
#
_cell.length_a   1.000
_cell.length_b   1.000
_cell.length_c   1.000
_cell.angle_alpha   90.00
_cell.angle_beta   90.00
_cell.angle_gamma   90.00
#
_symmetry.space_group_name_H-M   'P 1'
#
loop_
_entity.id
_entity.type
_entity.pdbx_description
1 polymer ?
#
loop_
_entity_poly.entity_id
_entity_poly.type
_entity_poly.pdbx_seq_one_letter_code
_entity_poly.pdbx_strand_id
1 'polypeptide(L)'
;MSWTYCVSDIPMKEWVFFRRLHAVAVDHQVYLFDYNKSRDEDTIKVLVFNPRTHVIRVVQPDGRGEESLNEILASKGELVLIHFAAAYKEKVYVCVGGRATASGRELLVFDTRRARWGCVTTSGNVPSSAMRWRVGACEQDGHLYAWSINSTAPASEETYLWALEMSSLRWKIVAFAGWDESYSPRCIVPYKNRVYVLLERLSIPLEYSEDEIMYFDLATKTWERPQPPGAAPLSLQLWIPFFFQDHLYVFLKEKRISDLVLRKIYDNVNFNELVLRYSFADNKWEQVCFRGITPPAPLHLACVVDNVGVFFSLNQKKTYVLDFFPSLRSLCFQAVRKYRLGSIFLPAVLKRELSMYYYSSNDFK
;
A
#
# COMPACT_ATOMS: atom_id res chain seq x y z
N MET A 1 9.36 2.38 -17.51
CA MET A 1 9.33 1.63 -16.23
C MET A 1 10.02 0.29 -16.39
N SER A 2 10.90 -0.05 -15.45
CA SER A 2 11.66 -1.30 -15.50
C SER A 2 11.92 -1.84 -14.09
N TRP A 3 11.70 -3.13 -13.88
CA TRP A 3 12.06 -3.82 -12.65
C TRP A 3 13.56 -3.84 -12.51
N THR A 4 14.06 -3.13 -11.51
CA THR A 4 15.50 -2.94 -11.34
C THR A 4 16.09 -3.93 -10.37
N TYR A 5 15.47 -4.16 -9.22
CA TYR A 5 16.11 -4.93 -8.15
C TYR A 5 15.11 -5.78 -7.37
N CYS A 6 15.61 -6.90 -6.83
CA CYS A 6 15.06 -7.56 -5.66
C CYS A 6 16.10 -7.45 -4.57
N VAL A 7 15.82 -6.67 -3.53
CA VAL A 7 16.64 -6.60 -2.32
C VAL A 7 16.20 -7.77 -1.44
N SER A 8 17.00 -8.85 -1.48
CA SER A 8 16.95 -9.90 -0.46
C SER A 8 17.61 -9.36 0.80
N ASP A 9 17.13 -9.84 1.95
CA ASP A 9 17.54 -9.41 3.30
C ASP A 9 16.87 -8.11 3.78
N ILE A 10 15.54 -8.11 3.75
CA ILE A 10 14.87 -7.56 4.93
C ILE A 10 15.40 -8.40 6.12
N PRO A 11 15.88 -7.82 7.23
CA PRO A 11 16.22 -8.56 8.44
C PRO A 11 14.95 -9.16 9.07
N MET A 12 14.31 -10.11 8.38
CA MET A 12 13.07 -10.79 8.74
C MET A 12 13.31 -11.99 9.65
N LYS A 13 14.55 -12.25 10.08
CA LYS A 13 14.82 -13.27 11.09
C LYS A 13 14.18 -12.91 12.45
N GLU A 14 13.93 -11.62 12.71
CA GLU A 14 13.30 -11.11 13.95
C GLU A 14 11.81 -10.75 13.81
N TRP A 15 11.18 -11.17 12.70
CA TRP A 15 9.80 -10.85 12.38
C TRP A 15 8.93 -12.09 12.56
N VAL A 16 8.04 -12.06 13.56
CA VAL A 16 7.28 -13.25 13.94
C VAL A 16 5.86 -13.25 13.35
N PHE A 17 5.27 -12.11 12.95
CA PHE A 17 3.85 -12.09 12.54
C PHE A 17 3.50 -11.07 11.43
N PHE A 18 3.71 -11.44 10.16
CA PHE A 18 3.37 -10.65 8.96
C PHE A 18 1.88 -10.48 8.63
N ARG A 19 0.99 -10.41 9.63
CA ARG A 19 -0.45 -10.42 9.30
C ARG A 19 -0.96 -9.08 8.75
N ARG A 20 -0.39 -7.93 9.14
CA ARG A 20 -0.83 -6.59 8.70
C ARG A 20 0.29 -5.52 8.75
N LEU A 21 1.21 -5.57 7.78
CA LEU A 21 2.23 -4.54 7.57
C LEU A 21 1.63 -3.36 6.80
N HIS A 22 1.98 -2.13 7.17
CA HIS A 22 1.60 -0.91 6.44
C HIS A 22 2.83 -0.17 5.94
N ALA A 23 2.78 0.37 4.71
CA ALA A 23 3.88 1.07 4.08
C ALA A 23 3.46 2.49 3.69
N VAL A 24 4.28 3.48 4.04
CA VAL A 24 4.02 4.90 3.78
C VAL A 24 5.30 5.56 3.27
N ALA A 25 5.19 6.36 2.21
CA ALA A 25 6.30 7.19 1.73
C ALA A 25 6.32 8.52 2.47
N VAL A 26 7.48 8.88 3.02
CA VAL A 26 7.74 10.21 3.58
C VAL A 26 9.11 10.65 3.09
N ASP A 27 9.18 11.86 2.53
CA ASP A 27 10.37 12.36 1.85
C ASP A 27 10.88 11.36 0.79
N HIS A 28 12.16 10.96 0.88
CA HIS A 28 12.81 10.02 -0.03
C HIS A 28 12.90 8.60 0.55
N GLN A 29 12.04 8.24 1.51
CA GLN A 29 12.09 6.97 2.23
C GLN A 29 10.72 6.31 2.35
N VAL A 30 10.72 4.98 2.48
CA VAL A 30 9.52 4.19 2.79
C VAL A 30 9.58 3.74 4.24
N TYR A 31 8.59 4.14 5.02
CA TYR A 31 8.40 3.72 6.40
C TYR A 31 7.45 2.52 6.43
N LEU A 32 7.86 1.46 7.11
CA LEU A 32 7.04 0.26 7.32
C LEU A 32 6.68 0.17 8.80
N PHE A 33 5.39 -0.05 9.08
CA PHE A 33 4.84 -0.17 10.42
C PHE A 33 4.31 -1.59 10.61
N ASP A 34 4.95 -2.34 11.48
CA ASP A 34 4.56 -3.70 11.82
C ASP A 34 4.11 -3.77 13.27
N TYR A 35 2.89 -4.25 13.48
CA TYR A 35 2.41 -4.51 14.83
C TYR A 35 2.81 -5.93 15.25
N ASN A 36 3.70 -6.01 16.23
CA ASN A 36 4.17 -7.28 16.77
C ASN A 36 3.51 -7.53 18.13
N LYS A 37 2.53 -8.44 18.15
CA LYS A 37 2.02 -9.03 19.39
C LYS A 37 2.90 -10.22 19.75
N SER A 38 3.84 -10.03 20.67
CA SER A 38 4.65 -11.11 21.25
C SER A 38 4.08 -11.53 22.62
N ARG A 39 4.58 -12.63 23.20
CA ARG A 39 4.14 -13.05 24.55
C ARG A 39 4.50 -12.04 25.64
N ASP A 40 5.55 -11.24 25.41
CA ASP A 40 6.16 -10.40 26.44
C ASP A 40 5.97 -8.89 26.18
N GLU A 41 5.72 -8.47 24.93
CA GLU A 41 5.52 -7.06 24.57
C GLU A 41 4.58 -6.87 23.37
N ASP A 42 3.68 -5.88 23.47
CA ASP A 42 2.91 -5.29 22.37
C ASP A 42 3.64 -4.04 21.87
N THR A 43 4.23 -4.09 20.67
CA THR A 43 4.97 -2.93 20.12
C THR A 43 4.69 -2.74 18.63
N ILE A 44 4.86 -1.49 18.16
CA ILE A 44 4.89 -1.18 16.72
C ILE A 44 6.35 -0.99 16.32
N LYS A 45 6.88 -1.94 15.53
CA LYS A 45 8.20 -1.83 14.94
C LYS A 45 8.14 -0.89 13.73
N VAL A 46 9.12 0.00 13.64
CA VAL A 46 9.28 0.91 12.49
C VAL A 46 10.52 0.49 11.71
N LEU A 47 10.36 0.17 10.43
CA LEU A 47 11.46 0.07 9.49
C LEU A 47 11.49 1.27 8.57
N VAL A 48 12.69 1.57 8.09
CA VAL A 48 12.90 2.52 7.01
C VAL A 48 13.65 1.84 5.89
N PHE A 49 13.04 1.80 4.71
CA PHE A 49 13.69 1.44 3.46
C PHE A 49 14.10 2.70 2.71
N ASN A 50 15.38 2.78 2.38
CA ASN A 50 15.89 3.81 1.48
C ASN A 50 15.99 3.23 0.05
N PRO A 51 15.14 3.66 -0.90
CA PRO A 51 15.13 3.15 -2.27
C PRO A 51 16.40 3.51 -3.06
N ARG A 52 17.16 4.53 -2.63
CA ARG A 52 18.41 4.95 -3.30
C ARG A 52 19.60 4.11 -2.88
N THR A 53 19.66 3.72 -1.61
CA THR A 53 20.77 2.90 -1.08
C THR A 53 20.42 1.42 -1.00
N HIS A 54 19.15 1.05 -1.21
CA HIS A 54 18.62 -0.29 -1.04
C HIS A 54 18.84 -0.87 0.37
N VAL A 55 18.92 0.00 1.38
CA VAL A 55 19.15 -0.40 2.77
C VAL A 55 17.84 -0.31 3.53
N ILE A 56 17.54 -1.38 4.28
CA ILE A 56 16.50 -1.40 5.29
C ILE A 56 17.17 -1.28 6.66
N ARG A 57 16.63 -0.41 7.51
CA ARG A 57 17.05 -0.29 8.91
C ARG A 57 15.85 -0.34 9.84
N VAL A 58 16.06 -0.92 11.03
CA VAL A 58 15.12 -0.78 12.15
C VAL A 58 15.34 0.60 12.77
N VAL A 59 14.26 1.34 12.94
CA VAL A 59 14.30 2.60 13.69
C VAL A 59 13.94 2.31 15.12
N GLN A 60 14.88 2.58 16.02
CA GLN A 60 14.64 2.59 17.46
C GLN A 60 14.05 3.96 17.82
N PRO A 61 12.80 4.03 18.32
CA PRO A 61 12.22 5.29 18.72
C PRO A 61 13.04 5.92 19.85
N ASP A 62 13.24 7.23 19.79
CA ASP A 62 13.93 7.95 20.86
C ASP A 62 13.08 7.91 22.14
N GLY A 63 13.57 7.22 23.18
CA GLY A 63 12.88 7.03 24.45
C GLY A 63 12.72 8.30 25.31
N ARG A 64 13.00 9.48 24.75
CA ARG A 64 12.88 10.79 25.42
C ARG A 64 11.69 11.59 24.86
N GLY A 65 10.55 11.54 25.53
CA GLY A 65 9.33 12.31 25.19
C GLY A 65 8.07 11.75 25.86
N GLU A 66 7.00 12.55 25.94
CA GLU A 66 5.69 12.21 26.55
C GLU A 66 5.19 10.83 26.14
N GLU A 67 4.93 9.99 27.15
CA GLU A 67 4.47 8.59 27.11
C GLU A 67 5.24 7.67 26.15
N SER A 68 5.92 6.66 26.70
CA SER A 68 6.48 5.60 25.85
C SER A 68 5.37 4.97 25.00
N LEU A 69 5.67 4.51 23.78
CA LEU A 69 4.68 3.78 22.96
C LEU A 69 4.00 2.68 23.78
N ASN A 70 4.74 2.03 24.67
CA ASN A 70 4.23 1.01 25.58
C ASN A 70 3.23 1.56 26.59
N GLU A 71 3.40 2.78 27.12
CA GLU A 71 2.39 3.46 27.95
C GLU A 71 1.13 3.83 27.14
N ILE A 72 1.33 4.32 25.91
CA ILE A 72 0.22 4.64 24.99
C ILE A 72 -0.55 3.37 24.62
N LEU A 73 0.12 2.23 24.45
CA LEU A 73 -0.51 0.95 24.15
C LEU A 73 -1.12 0.32 25.40
N ALA A 74 -0.44 0.33 26.54
CA ALA A 74 -0.93 -0.21 27.81
C ALA A 74 -2.21 0.49 28.29
N SER A 75 -2.32 1.81 28.09
CA SER A 75 -3.53 2.59 28.40
C SER A 75 -4.73 2.29 27.48
N LYS A 76 -4.52 1.57 26.36
CA LYS A 76 -5.56 1.28 25.34
C LYS A 76 -6.08 -0.15 25.39
N GLY A 77 -5.59 -0.99 26.31
CA GLY A 77 -5.89 -2.42 26.33
C GLY A 77 -5.22 -3.18 25.18
N GLU A 78 -5.57 -4.45 24.97
CA GLU A 78 -4.94 -5.25 23.92
C GLU A 78 -5.13 -4.62 22.53
N LEU A 79 -4.03 -4.16 21.94
CA LEU A 79 -4.02 -3.72 20.56
C LEU A 79 -4.14 -4.96 19.65
N VAL A 80 -5.00 -4.86 18.65
CA VAL A 80 -5.32 -6.02 17.81
C VAL A 80 -4.69 -5.85 16.44
N LEU A 81 -4.63 -4.62 15.92
CA LEU A 81 -4.13 -4.35 14.58
C LEU A 81 -3.92 -2.86 14.26
N ILE A 82 -3.11 -2.58 13.26
CA ILE A 82 -3.07 -1.30 12.55
C ILE A 82 -4.12 -1.36 11.42
N HIS A 83 -5.00 -0.35 11.37
CA HIS A 83 -6.05 -0.22 10.36
C HIS A 83 -5.52 0.43 9.09
N PHE A 84 -4.84 1.57 9.23
CA PHE A 84 -4.19 2.26 8.12
C PHE A 84 -3.05 3.12 8.64
N ALA A 85 -2.17 3.53 7.73
CA ALA A 85 -1.17 4.57 7.97
C ALA A 85 -1.16 5.55 6.80
N ALA A 86 -0.98 6.84 7.08
CA ALA A 86 -0.91 7.89 6.08
C ALA A 86 0.14 8.94 6.44
N ALA A 87 0.83 9.47 5.44
CA ALA A 87 1.77 10.57 5.61
C ALA A 87 1.06 11.92 5.54
N TYR A 88 1.52 12.86 6.36
CA TYR A 88 1.24 14.27 6.16
C TYR A 88 2.43 15.08 6.67
N LYS A 89 3.07 15.82 5.75
CA LYS A 89 4.36 16.47 5.98
C LYS A 89 5.39 15.45 6.49
N GLU A 90 6.16 15.77 7.53
CA GLU A 90 7.21 14.90 8.09
C GLU A 90 6.67 13.97 9.20
N LYS A 91 5.40 13.61 9.13
CA LYS A 91 4.74 12.77 10.14
C LYS A 91 3.94 11.67 9.48
N VAL A 92 3.92 10.51 10.12
CA VAL A 92 3.02 9.42 9.77
C VAL A 92 1.95 9.28 10.83
N TYR A 93 0.70 9.30 10.40
CA TYR A 93 -0.46 9.09 11.25
C TYR A 93 -0.89 7.64 11.09
N VAL A 94 -0.94 6.91 12.21
CA VAL A 94 -1.23 5.48 12.25
C VAL A 94 -2.52 5.28 13.01
N CYS A 95 -3.55 4.82 12.31
CA CYS A 95 -4.81 4.44 12.93
C CYS A 95 -4.73 3.00 13.43
N VAL A 96 -4.99 2.81 14.72
CA VAL A 96 -4.89 1.54 15.41
C VAL A 96 -6.24 1.11 15.97
N GLY A 97 -6.47 -0.20 16.02
CA GLY A 97 -7.71 -0.80 16.53
C GLY A 97 -7.48 -1.75 17.69
N GLY A 98 -8.42 -1.74 18.65
CA GLY A 98 -8.43 -2.60 19.85
C GLY A 98 -9.82 -3.20 20.12
N ARG A 99 -9.91 -4.23 20.97
CA ARG A 99 -11.20 -4.83 21.37
C ARG A 99 -12.01 -3.97 22.36
N ALA A 100 -11.42 -2.93 22.95
CA ALA A 100 -12.00 -2.28 24.14
C ALA A 100 -11.72 -0.77 24.28
N THR A 101 -11.47 -0.01 23.20
CA THR A 101 -11.20 1.43 23.36
C THR A 101 -12.49 2.24 23.34
N ALA A 102 -13.04 2.53 24.53
CA ALA A 102 -14.07 3.57 24.70
C ALA A 102 -13.49 5.00 24.54
N SER A 103 -12.17 5.15 24.49
CA SER A 103 -11.49 6.43 24.30
C SER A 103 -11.13 6.64 22.83
N GLY A 104 -11.61 7.74 22.24
CA GLY A 104 -11.39 8.15 20.84
C GLY A 104 -9.94 8.53 20.49
N ARG A 105 -8.95 7.77 20.98
CA ARG A 105 -7.51 7.93 20.72
C ARG A 105 -7.02 6.81 19.81
N GLU A 106 -7.61 6.67 18.64
CA GLU A 106 -7.23 5.65 17.64
C GLU A 106 -6.06 6.09 16.77
N LEU A 107 -5.66 7.36 16.85
CA LEU A 107 -4.63 7.92 15.97
C LEU A 107 -3.32 8.16 16.74
N LEU A 108 -2.30 7.38 16.37
CA LEU A 108 -0.92 7.60 16.77
C LEU A 108 -0.24 8.48 15.72
N VAL A 109 0.78 9.23 16.14
CA VAL A 109 1.64 9.97 15.22
C VAL A 109 3.09 9.56 15.43
N PHE A 110 3.79 9.32 14.33
CA PHE A 110 5.22 9.07 14.31
C PHE A 110 5.91 10.23 13.61
N ASP A 111 6.74 10.97 14.35
CA ASP A 111 7.59 12.03 13.82
C ASP A 111 8.82 11.40 13.16
N THR A 112 8.92 11.53 11.83
CA THR A 112 9.96 10.85 11.04
C THR A 112 11.34 11.49 11.22
N ARG A 113 11.40 12.76 11.63
CA ARG A 113 12.66 13.49 11.85
C ARG A 113 13.28 13.14 13.19
N ARG A 114 12.45 13.02 14.22
CA ARG A 114 12.89 12.73 15.59
C ARG A 114 12.88 11.25 15.92
N ALA A 115 12.25 10.43 15.07
CA ALA A 115 11.96 9.02 15.35
C ALA A 115 11.21 8.88 16.68
N ARG A 116 10.12 9.62 16.85
CA ARG A 116 9.35 9.64 18.10
C ARG A 116 7.87 9.37 17.86
N TRP A 117 7.30 8.55 18.72
CA TRP A 117 5.86 8.36 18.80
C TRP A 117 5.23 9.49 19.62
N GLY A 118 3.97 9.77 19.32
CA GLY A 118 3.11 10.61 20.13
C GLY A 118 1.66 10.16 19.99
N CYS A 119 0.83 10.55 20.95
CA CYS A 119 -0.61 10.38 20.85
C CYS A 119 -1.25 11.68 20.36
N VAL A 120 -2.20 11.56 19.45
CA VAL A 120 -2.95 12.70 18.95
C VAL A 120 -4.35 12.68 19.56
N THR A 121 -4.74 13.80 20.18
CA THR A 121 -6.13 14.01 20.54
C THR A 121 -6.86 14.56 19.32
N THR A 122 -7.87 13.84 18.86
CA THR A 122 -8.74 14.29 17.76
C THR A 122 -10.05 14.84 18.33
N SER A 123 -10.75 15.65 17.54
CA SER A 123 -12.01 16.28 17.93
C SER A 123 -13.08 16.14 16.85
N GLY A 124 -14.31 16.59 17.11
CA GLY A 124 -15.42 16.53 16.16
C GLY A 124 -16.14 15.19 16.18
N ASN A 125 -16.52 14.70 15.00
CA ASN A 125 -17.24 13.43 14.86
C ASN A 125 -16.19 12.30 14.87
N VAL A 126 -15.66 11.96 16.04
CA VAL A 126 -14.61 10.93 16.12
C VAL A 126 -15.24 9.56 15.77
N PRO A 127 -14.64 8.79 14.84
CA PRO A 127 -15.07 7.42 14.54
C PRO A 127 -15.15 6.57 15.81
N SER A 128 -16.13 5.68 15.88
CA SER A 128 -16.25 4.78 17.03
C SER A 128 -15.31 3.59 16.89
N SER A 129 -14.83 3.05 18.00
CA SER A 129 -13.97 1.86 18.02
C SER A 129 -14.62 0.57 17.56
N ALA A 130 -15.95 0.59 17.39
CA ALA A 130 -16.70 -0.51 16.80
C ALA A 130 -16.67 -0.49 15.25
N MET A 131 -16.18 0.59 14.65
CA MET A 131 -16.04 0.71 13.20
C MET A 131 -14.87 -0.11 12.69
N ARG A 132 -15.07 -0.78 11.56
CA ARG A 132 -14.00 -1.46 10.85
C ARG A 132 -13.61 -0.62 9.65
N TRP A 133 -12.37 -0.15 9.66
CA TRP A 133 -11.75 0.48 8.51
C TRP A 133 -11.53 -0.56 7.40
N ARG A 134 -12.16 -0.36 6.23
CA ARG A 134 -12.02 -1.27 5.08
C ARG A 134 -10.89 -0.86 4.14
N VAL A 135 -10.61 0.44 4.07
CA VAL A 135 -9.62 0.99 3.14
C VAL A 135 -8.62 1.85 3.88
N GLY A 136 -7.40 1.88 3.36
CA GLY A 136 -6.35 2.81 3.80
C GLY A 136 -6.80 4.27 3.77
N ALA A 137 -5.90 5.16 4.15
CA ALA A 137 -6.18 6.58 4.14
C ALA A 137 -5.25 7.32 3.19
N CYS A 138 -5.73 8.43 2.63
CA CYS A 138 -4.95 9.25 1.73
C CYS A 138 -5.12 10.72 2.07
N GLU A 139 -4.05 11.49 1.90
CA GLU A 139 -4.07 12.93 2.12
C GLU A 139 -4.37 13.66 0.81
N GLN A 140 -5.32 14.59 0.86
CA GLN A 140 -5.69 15.47 -0.24
C GLN A 140 -6.16 16.80 0.34
N ASP A 141 -5.55 17.90 -0.10
CA ASP A 141 -5.91 19.26 0.29
C ASP A 141 -6.00 19.48 1.81
N GLY A 142 -5.01 18.96 2.55
CA GLY A 142 -4.94 19.06 4.01
C GLY A 142 -5.94 18.16 4.76
N HIS A 143 -6.60 17.24 4.06
CA HIS A 143 -7.56 16.30 4.64
C HIS A 143 -7.13 14.86 4.41
N LEU A 144 -7.24 14.05 5.45
CA LEU A 144 -7.10 12.60 5.34
C LEU A 144 -8.47 11.97 5.16
N TYR A 145 -8.68 11.28 4.04
CA TYR A 145 -9.92 10.57 3.74
C TYR A 145 -9.79 9.08 4.08
N ALA A 146 -10.78 8.53 4.76
CA ALA A 146 -10.81 7.12 5.16
C ALA A 146 -12.22 6.53 5.08
N TRP A 147 -12.31 5.23 4.82
CA TRP A 147 -13.58 4.52 4.67
C TRP A 147 -13.78 3.47 5.77
N SER A 148 -14.94 3.50 6.41
CA SER A 148 -15.31 2.52 7.43
C SER A 148 -16.66 1.88 7.19
N ILE A 149 -16.84 0.69 7.72
CA ILE A 149 -18.15 0.06 7.89
C ILE A 149 -18.52 -0.04 9.37
N ASN A 150 -19.79 0.12 9.67
CA ASN A 150 -20.30 -0.18 11.00
C ASN A 150 -20.54 -1.70 11.12
N SER A 151 -19.83 -2.35 12.04
CA SER A 151 -19.87 -3.81 12.19
C SER A 151 -20.85 -4.30 13.27
N THR A 152 -21.53 -3.41 13.98
CA THR A 152 -22.44 -3.77 15.08
C THR A 152 -23.90 -3.93 14.66
N ALA A 153 -24.25 -3.56 13.43
CA ALA A 153 -25.60 -3.73 12.90
C ALA A 153 -25.63 -4.98 11.98
N PRO A 154 -26.22 -6.12 12.41
CA PRO A 154 -26.26 -7.35 11.62
C PRO A 154 -27.13 -7.27 10.35
N ALA A 155 -27.83 -6.16 10.12
CA ALA A 155 -28.78 -5.98 9.02
C ALA A 155 -28.47 -4.80 8.08
N SER A 156 -27.51 -3.93 8.41
CA SER A 156 -27.05 -2.85 7.52
C SER A 156 -25.54 -2.66 7.67
N GLU A 157 -24.78 -2.99 6.63
CA GLU A 157 -23.37 -2.60 6.54
C GLU A 157 -23.29 -1.10 6.20
N GLU A 158 -23.72 -0.24 7.13
CA GLU A 158 -23.65 1.20 6.92
C GLU A 158 -22.20 1.63 6.68
N THR A 159 -22.00 2.30 5.57
CA THR A 159 -20.69 2.77 5.13
C THR A 159 -20.53 4.26 5.40
N TYR A 160 -19.33 4.66 5.80
CA TYR A 160 -19.03 6.05 6.15
C TYR A 160 -17.74 6.49 5.46
N LEU A 161 -17.80 7.67 4.85
CA LEU A 161 -16.64 8.42 4.39
C LEU A 161 -16.25 9.44 5.46
N TRP A 162 -15.04 9.30 5.99
CA TRP A 162 -14.49 10.19 6.99
C TRP A 162 -13.48 11.13 6.37
N ALA A 163 -13.47 12.38 6.85
CA ALA A 163 -12.40 13.33 6.58
C ALA A 163 -11.82 13.83 7.90
N LEU A 164 -10.51 13.71 8.05
CA LEU A 164 -9.75 14.32 9.14
C LEU A 164 -9.02 15.55 8.62
N GLU A 165 -9.42 16.73 9.10
CA GLU A 165 -8.72 17.98 8.82
C GLU A 165 -7.37 17.98 9.54
N MET A 166 -6.25 17.92 8.80
CA MET A 166 -4.92 17.64 9.37
C MET A 166 -4.32 18.81 10.14
N SER A 167 -4.80 20.04 9.91
CA SER A 167 -4.37 21.25 10.64
C SER A 167 -4.96 21.30 12.05
N SER A 168 -6.25 20.94 12.20
CA SER A 168 -6.99 21.01 13.47
C SER A 168 -7.23 19.64 14.11
N LEU A 169 -6.89 18.56 13.42
CA LEU A 169 -7.13 17.17 13.81
C LEU A 169 -8.60 16.92 14.18
N ARG A 170 -9.50 17.49 13.36
CA ARG A 170 -10.95 17.41 13.55
C ARG A 170 -11.58 16.48 12.53
N TRP A 171 -12.23 15.42 13.01
CA TRP A 171 -12.97 14.49 12.19
C TRP A 171 -14.33 15.05 11.80
N LYS A 172 -14.74 14.75 10.57
CA LYS A 172 -16.06 15.04 10.01
C LYS A 172 -16.55 13.83 9.24
N ILE A 173 -17.84 13.52 9.37
CA ILE A 173 -18.53 12.60 8.47
C ILE A 173 -18.81 13.38 7.19
N VAL A 174 -18.37 12.85 6.05
CA VAL A 174 -18.63 13.43 4.75
C VAL A 174 -19.98 12.92 4.27
N ALA A 175 -20.96 13.82 4.17
CA ALA A 175 -22.22 13.51 3.52
C ALA A 175 -21.97 13.30 2.02
N PHE A 176 -22.55 12.23 1.46
CA PHE A 176 -22.44 11.88 0.05
C PHE A 176 -23.76 11.35 -0.50
N ALA A 177 -23.89 11.38 -1.82
CA ALA A 177 -24.98 10.73 -2.56
C ALA A 177 -24.42 9.85 -3.69
N GLY A 178 -25.23 8.90 -4.19
CA GLY A 178 -24.88 8.07 -5.35
C GLY A 178 -24.01 6.83 -5.04
N TRP A 179 -23.83 6.48 -3.76
CA TRP A 179 -23.14 5.24 -3.38
C TRP A 179 -24.04 4.02 -3.63
N ASP A 180 -23.42 2.91 -4.04
CA ASP A 180 -24.09 1.64 -4.25
C ASP A 180 -23.62 0.64 -3.18
N GLU A 181 -24.55 0.24 -2.31
CA GLU A 181 -24.30 -0.68 -1.19
C GLU A 181 -23.92 -2.10 -1.65
N SER A 182 -24.05 -2.41 -2.94
CA SER A 182 -23.58 -3.69 -3.50
C SER A 182 -22.06 -3.81 -3.52
N TYR A 183 -21.33 -2.71 -3.26
CA TYR A 183 -19.88 -2.63 -3.40
C TYR A 183 -19.19 -2.29 -2.07
N SER A 184 -17.95 -2.77 -1.95
CA SER A 184 -17.02 -2.44 -0.88
C SER A 184 -15.76 -1.85 -1.50
N PRO A 185 -15.25 -0.72 -1.00
CA PRO A 185 -13.99 -0.20 -1.50
C PRO A 185 -12.83 -1.02 -0.94
N ARG A 186 -11.80 -1.25 -1.76
CA ARG A 186 -10.56 -1.95 -1.41
C ARG A 186 -9.35 -1.03 -1.34
N CYS A 187 -9.38 0.05 -2.11
CA CYS A 187 -8.32 1.05 -2.16
C CYS A 187 -8.91 2.43 -2.38
N ILE A 188 -8.26 3.45 -1.82
CA ILE A 188 -8.58 4.85 -1.97
C ILE A 188 -7.37 5.55 -2.58
N VAL A 189 -7.60 6.37 -3.60
CA VAL A 189 -6.56 7.09 -4.32
C VAL A 189 -7.06 8.52 -4.57
N PRO A 190 -6.45 9.53 -3.95
CA PRO A 190 -6.84 10.89 -4.20
C PRO A 190 -6.21 11.37 -5.51
N TYR A 191 -6.96 12.15 -6.28
CA TYR A 191 -6.46 12.80 -7.47
C TYR A 191 -7.23 14.11 -7.72
N LYS A 192 -6.52 15.24 -7.62
CA LYS A 192 -7.11 16.58 -7.76
C LYS A 192 -8.33 16.74 -6.85
N ASN A 193 -9.48 17.15 -7.38
CA ASN A 193 -10.69 17.36 -6.59
C ASN A 193 -11.55 16.10 -6.41
N ARG A 194 -10.94 14.91 -6.53
CA ARG A 194 -11.65 13.63 -6.54
C ARG A 194 -10.94 12.61 -5.68
N VAL A 195 -11.71 11.72 -5.09
CA VAL A 195 -11.22 10.58 -4.31
C VAL A 195 -11.69 9.31 -5.01
N TYR A 196 -10.78 8.65 -5.72
CA TYR A 196 -11.07 7.43 -6.45
C TYR A 196 -11.04 6.23 -5.51
N VAL A 197 -11.90 5.27 -5.78
CA VAL A 197 -11.94 3.98 -5.09
C VAL A 197 -11.96 2.85 -6.11
N LEU A 198 -11.17 1.81 -5.82
CA LEU A 198 -11.33 0.52 -6.46
C LEU A 198 -12.31 -0.30 -5.63
N LEU A 199 -13.33 -0.83 -6.28
CA LEU A 199 -14.44 -1.54 -5.67
C LEU A 199 -14.28 -3.05 -5.83
N GLU A 200 -14.85 -3.78 -4.88
CA GLU A 200 -15.19 -5.20 -4.99
C GLU A 200 -16.71 -5.35 -4.76
N ARG A 201 -17.33 -6.33 -5.41
CA ARG A 201 -18.76 -6.57 -5.24
C ARG A 201 -19.01 -7.50 -4.06
N LEU A 202 -19.85 -7.09 -3.12
CA LEU A 202 -20.09 -7.82 -1.86
C LEU A 202 -20.89 -9.12 -2.02
N SER A 203 -21.81 -9.15 -2.99
CA SER A 203 -22.75 -10.27 -3.20
C SER A 203 -22.21 -11.41 -4.06
N ILE A 204 -20.99 -11.26 -4.59
CA ILE A 204 -20.38 -12.22 -5.51
C ILE A 204 -19.08 -12.71 -4.87
N PRO A 205 -18.80 -14.04 -4.85
CA PRO A 205 -17.51 -14.51 -4.37
C PRO A 205 -16.38 -13.81 -5.11
N LEU A 206 -15.30 -13.48 -4.40
CA LEU A 206 -14.16 -12.70 -4.90
C LEU A 206 -13.61 -13.20 -6.25
N GLU A 207 -13.76 -14.49 -6.53
CA GLU A 207 -13.32 -15.17 -7.76
C GLU A 207 -14.16 -14.82 -9.00
N TYR A 208 -15.39 -14.34 -8.80
CA TYR A 208 -16.34 -13.93 -9.84
C TYR A 208 -16.67 -12.42 -9.79
N SER A 209 -16.10 -11.67 -8.83
CA SER A 209 -16.29 -10.23 -8.74
C SER A 209 -15.53 -9.52 -9.86
N GLU A 210 -16.22 -8.62 -10.54
CA GLU A 210 -15.59 -7.66 -11.44
C GLU A 210 -15.25 -6.42 -10.62
N ASP A 211 -13.99 -5.99 -10.71
CA ASP A 211 -13.56 -4.80 -9.99
C ASP A 211 -13.93 -3.55 -10.78
N GLU A 212 -14.60 -2.61 -10.12
CA GLU A 212 -14.99 -1.33 -10.69
C GLU A 212 -14.15 -0.20 -10.10
N ILE A 213 -14.08 0.91 -10.82
CA ILE A 213 -13.53 2.16 -10.29
C ILE A 213 -14.67 3.16 -10.18
N MET A 214 -14.75 3.85 -9.05
CA MET A 214 -15.64 4.99 -8.82
C MET A 214 -14.83 6.15 -8.26
N TYR A 215 -15.37 7.36 -8.29
CA TYR A 215 -14.80 8.47 -7.54
C TYR A 215 -15.85 9.29 -6.82
N PHE A 216 -15.46 9.85 -5.69
CA PHE A 216 -16.20 10.88 -4.98
C PHE A 216 -15.70 12.24 -5.44
N ASP A 217 -16.58 13.04 -6.03
CA ASP A 217 -16.26 14.41 -6.40
C ASP A 217 -16.42 15.33 -5.17
N LEU A 218 -15.33 15.98 -4.76
CA LEU A 218 -15.29 16.78 -3.54
C LEU A 218 -16.10 18.07 -3.66
N ALA A 219 -16.35 18.57 -4.88
CA ALA A 219 -17.13 19.79 -5.09
C ALA A 219 -18.64 19.51 -5.03
N THR A 220 -19.10 18.48 -5.75
CA THR A 220 -20.53 18.13 -5.81
C THR A 220 -20.97 17.23 -4.66
N LYS A 221 -20.02 16.57 -3.98
CA LYS A 221 -20.26 15.56 -2.94
C LYS A 221 -21.08 14.38 -3.45
N THR A 222 -20.82 13.97 -4.68
CA THR A 222 -21.49 12.83 -5.33
C THR A 222 -20.47 11.77 -5.73
N TRP A 223 -20.89 10.52 -5.59
CA TRP A 223 -20.20 9.38 -6.17
C TRP A 223 -20.55 9.25 -7.65
N GLU A 224 -19.54 9.08 -8.48
CA GLU A 224 -19.67 8.96 -9.92
C GLU A 224 -18.93 7.74 -10.44
N ARG A 225 -19.52 7.10 -11.45
CA ARG A 225 -18.90 6.02 -12.20
C ARG A 225 -18.24 6.61 -13.45
N PRO A 226 -16.91 6.62 -13.55
CA PRO A 226 -16.26 6.92 -14.80
C PRO A 226 -16.73 5.93 -15.89
N GLN A 227 -17.02 6.45 -17.08
CA GLN A 227 -17.37 5.65 -18.25
C GLN A 227 -16.18 5.65 -19.21
N PRO A 228 -15.15 4.82 -18.97
CA PRO A 228 -13.98 4.80 -19.83
C PRO A 228 -14.36 4.30 -21.23
N PRO A 229 -13.82 4.89 -22.31
CA PRO A 229 -14.11 4.43 -23.66
C PRO A 229 -13.45 3.07 -23.90
N GLY A 230 -14.22 2.14 -24.47
CA GLY A 230 -13.80 0.77 -24.75
C GLY A 230 -14.19 -0.23 -23.66
N ALA A 231 -13.76 -1.48 -23.81
CA ALA A 231 -14.00 -2.50 -22.80
C ALA A 231 -13.15 -2.19 -21.56
N ALA A 232 -13.79 -2.10 -20.39
CA ALA A 232 -13.07 -2.19 -19.12
C ALA A 232 -12.22 -3.47 -19.15
N PRO A 233 -10.98 -3.43 -18.67
CA PRO A 233 -10.14 -4.62 -18.67
C PRO A 233 -10.86 -5.70 -17.86
N LEU A 234 -11.18 -6.78 -18.58
CA LEU A 234 -11.98 -7.93 -18.18
C LEU A 234 -11.86 -8.24 -16.68
N SER A 235 -13.02 -8.45 -16.01
CA SER A 235 -13.32 -9.20 -14.77
C SER A 235 -12.20 -9.68 -13.82
N LEU A 236 -11.04 -9.05 -13.74
CA LEU A 236 -9.86 -9.57 -13.06
C LEU A 236 -9.77 -8.96 -11.67
N GLN A 237 -9.40 -9.80 -10.70
CA GLN A 237 -9.12 -9.36 -9.35
C GLN A 237 -7.86 -8.48 -9.37
N LEU A 238 -8.05 -7.17 -9.36
CA LEU A 238 -7.05 -6.13 -9.24
C LEU A 238 -6.28 -6.36 -7.93
N TRP A 239 -4.96 -6.45 -8.03
CA TRP A 239 -4.04 -6.81 -6.96
C TRP A 239 -3.03 -5.68 -6.79
N ILE A 240 -3.03 -5.07 -5.59
CA ILE A 240 -2.08 -4.02 -5.20
C ILE A 240 -2.10 -2.81 -6.16
N PRO A 241 -3.04 -1.90 -5.96
CA PRO A 241 -3.00 -0.61 -6.61
C PRO A 241 -1.84 0.24 -6.11
N PHE A 242 -1.27 1.05 -7.00
CA PHE A 242 -0.35 2.12 -6.65
C PHE A 242 -0.54 3.31 -7.60
N PHE A 243 -0.38 4.52 -7.07
CA PHE A 243 -0.52 5.76 -7.82
C PHE A 243 0.85 6.27 -8.27
N PHE A 244 0.96 6.66 -9.53
CA PHE A 244 2.15 7.34 -10.05
C PHE A 244 1.80 8.26 -11.22
N GLN A 245 2.25 9.51 -11.17
CA GLN A 245 2.12 10.52 -12.24
C GLN A 245 0.76 10.51 -12.95
N ASP A 246 -0.31 10.91 -12.26
CA ASP A 246 -1.67 11.03 -12.83
C ASP A 246 -2.27 9.72 -13.35
N HIS A 247 -1.71 8.59 -12.94
CA HIS A 247 -2.23 7.27 -13.29
C HIS A 247 -2.33 6.37 -12.07
N LEU A 248 -3.35 5.52 -12.07
CA LEU A 248 -3.48 4.39 -11.18
C LEU A 248 -2.97 3.14 -11.89
N TYR A 249 -1.97 2.49 -11.31
CA TYR A 249 -1.47 1.22 -11.78
C TYR A 249 -1.97 0.11 -10.88
N VAL A 250 -2.32 -1.03 -11.48
CA VAL A 250 -2.74 -2.19 -10.73
C VAL A 250 -2.15 -3.45 -11.35
N PHE A 251 -1.54 -4.30 -10.52
CA PHE A 251 -1.16 -5.64 -10.95
C PHE A 251 -2.40 -6.52 -11.01
N LEU A 252 -2.41 -7.47 -11.94
CA LEU A 252 -3.49 -8.43 -12.03
C LEU A 252 -3.16 -9.64 -11.16
N LYS A 253 -4.11 -10.06 -10.32
CA LYS A 253 -4.01 -11.37 -9.67
C LYS A 253 -4.33 -12.45 -10.70
N GLU A 254 -3.55 -13.52 -10.70
CA GLU A 254 -3.97 -14.77 -11.30
C GLU A 254 -5.30 -15.20 -10.66
N LYS A 255 -6.36 -15.28 -11.46
CA LYS A 255 -7.61 -15.88 -10.99
C LYS A 255 -7.35 -17.36 -10.74
N ARG A 256 -7.84 -17.90 -9.62
CA ARG A 256 -8.11 -19.33 -9.50
C ARG A 256 -9.35 -19.66 -10.35
N ILE A 257 -9.30 -19.49 -11.67
CA ILE A 257 -10.33 -20.12 -12.51
C ILE A 257 -9.93 -21.59 -12.60
N SER A 258 -10.85 -22.46 -12.19
CA SER A 258 -10.84 -23.90 -12.42
C SER A 258 -10.87 -24.31 -13.91
N ASP A 259 -10.56 -23.41 -14.85
CA ASP A 259 -10.56 -23.69 -16.26
C ASP A 259 -9.15 -24.03 -16.72
N LEU A 260 -8.95 -25.33 -16.98
CA LEU A 260 -7.87 -25.87 -17.80
C LEU A 260 -7.66 -25.10 -19.12
N VAL A 261 -8.65 -24.33 -19.59
CA VAL A 261 -8.60 -23.55 -20.84
C VAL A 261 -7.73 -22.30 -20.71
N LEU A 262 -7.83 -21.52 -19.62
CA LEU A 262 -6.98 -20.33 -19.45
C LEU A 262 -5.54 -20.71 -19.08
N ARG A 263 -5.34 -21.80 -18.33
CA ARG A 263 -4.01 -22.39 -18.15
C ARG A 263 -3.41 -22.78 -19.50
N LYS A 264 -4.09 -23.58 -20.33
CA LYS A 264 -3.58 -23.96 -21.66
C LYS A 264 -3.32 -22.78 -22.61
N ILE A 265 -4.04 -21.66 -22.48
CA ILE A 265 -3.83 -20.45 -23.30
C ILE A 265 -2.67 -19.59 -22.75
N TYR A 266 -2.47 -19.58 -21.44
CA TYR A 266 -1.55 -18.68 -20.73
C TYR A 266 -0.48 -19.41 -19.89
N ASP A 267 -0.16 -20.67 -20.20
CA ASP A 267 0.78 -21.54 -19.45
C ASP A 267 2.20 -20.95 -19.30
N ASN A 268 2.49 -19.80 -19.93
CA ASN A 268 3.75 -19.06 -19.82
C ASN A 268 3.60 -17.58 -19.42
N VAL A 269 2.40 -17.10 -19.03
CA VAL A 269 2.23 -15.69 -18.63
C VAL A 269 2.47 -15.53 -17.14
N ASN A 270 3.56 -14.85 -16.82
CA ASN A 270 3.78 -14.33 -15.48
C ASN A 270 2.76 -13.20 -15.25
N PHE A 271 1.70 -13.43 -14.47
CA PHE A 271 0.60 -12.47 -14.27
C PHE A 271 1.05 -11.08 -13.78
N ASN A 272 2.23 -10.98 -13.17
CA ASN A 272 2.83 -9.70 -12.80
C ASN A 272 3.41 -8.90 -14.01
N GLU A 273 3.43 -9.48 -15.21
CA GLU A 273 3.73 -8.78 -16.48
C GLU A 273 2.48 -8.05 -17.02
N LEU A 274 1.29 -8.47 -16.60
CA LEU A 274 0.03 -7.84 -16.97
C LEU A 274 -0.30 -6.76 -15.93
N VAL A 275 0.04 -5.53 -16.27
CA VAL A 275 -0.28 -4.36 -15.46
C VAL A 275 -1.28 -3.51 -16.20
N LEU A 276 -2.34 -3.14 -15.50
CA LEU A 276 -3.31 -2.18 -15.98
C LEU A 276 -2.95 -0.81 -15.46
N ARG A 277 -3.10 0.18 -16.32
CA ARG A 277 -2.95 1.59 -16.00
C ARG A 277 -4.23 2.33 -16.33
N TYR A 278 -4.80 3.03 -15.36
CA TYR A 278 -5.91 3.94 -15.59
C TYR A 278 -5.38 5.38 -15.63
N SER A 279 -5.61 6.08 -16.75
CA SER A 279 -5.40 7.52 -16.89
C SER A 279 -6.59 8.26 -16.31
N PHE A 280 -6.37 9.05 -15.26
CA PHE A 280 -7.43 9.88 -14.68
C PHE A 280 -7.85 11.03 -15.61
N ALA A 281 -6.91 11.56 -16.40
CA ALA A 281 -7.15 12.66 -17.32
C ALA A 281 -7.96 12.20 -18.55
N ASP A 282 -7.59 11.04 -19.12
CA ASP A 282 -8.22 10.53 -20.32
C ASP A 282 -9.40 9.60 -20.02
N ASN A 283 -9.64 9.31 -18.73
CA ASN A 283 -10.61 8.34 -18.26
C ASN A 283 -10.49 7.02 -19.04
N LYS A 284 -9.30 6.41 -19.06
CA LYS A 284 -9.03 5.28 -19.94
C LYS A 284 -8.14 4.25 -19.28
N TRP A 285 -8.46 2.97 -19.48
CA TRP A 285 -7.61 1.84 -19.13
C TRP A 285 -6.67 1.48 -20.27
N GLU A 286 -5.43 1.17 -19.93
CA GLU A 286 -4.41 0.72 -20.85
C GLU A 286 -3.61 -0.41 -20.23
N GLN A 287 -3.32 -1.44 -21.02
CA GLN A 287 -2.35 -2.45 -20.61
C GLN A 287 -0.95 -1.90 -20.80
N VAL A 288 -0.11 -2.05 -19.78
CA VAL A 288 1.30 -1.67 -19.82
C VAL A 288 2.15 -2.86 -19.46
N CYS A 289 3.30 -2.99 -20.14
CA CYS A 289 4.29 -4.01 -19.83
C CYS A 289 5.51 -3.34 -19.19
N PHE A 290 5.98 -3.92 -18.10
CA PHE A 290 7.24 -3.50 -17.48
C PHE A 290 8.40 -4.32 -18.02
N ARG A 291 9.55 -3.67 -18.21
CA ARG A 291 10.79 -4.35 -18.59
C ARG A 291 11.45 -4.98 -17.35
N GLY A 292 12.38 -5.90 -17.56
CA GLY A 292 13.14 -6.53 -16.47
C GLY A 292 12.51 -7.83 -15.98
N ILE A 293 12.98 -8.32 -14.83
CA ILE A 293 12.44 -9.54 -14.22
C ILE A 293 11.30 -9.13 -13.30
N THR A 294 10.12 -9.46 -13.74
CA THR A 294 8.91 -9.31 -12.97
C THR A 294 8.99 -10.15 -11.69
N PRO A 295 8.66 -9.57 -10.52
CA PRO A 295 8.64 -10.33 -9.27
C PRO A 295 7.67 -11.51 -9.38
N PRO A 296 7.94 -12.65 -8.74
CA PRO A 296 6.94 -13.70 -8.56
C PRO A 296 5.81 -13.22 -7.64
N ALA A 297 4.58 -13.60 -7.96
CA ALA A 297 3.41 -13.35 -7.10
C ALA A 297 3.44 -14.24 -5.83
N PRO A 298 2.76 -13.84 -4.74
CA PRO A 298 2.08 -12.57 -4.54
C PRO A 298 3.01 -11.49 -3.95
N LEU A 299 2.91 -10.29 -4.50
CA LEU A 299 3.25 -9.07 -3.79
C LEU A 299 2.14 -8.79 -2.74
N HIS A 300 2.42 -8.05 -1.69
CA HIS A 300 1.45 -7.77 -0.60
C HIS A 300 1.26 -6.28 -0.35
N LEU A 301 2.29 -5.47 -0.57
CA LEU A 301 2.26 -4.02 -0.39
C LEU A 301 2.98 -3.35 -1.56
N ALA A 302 2.49 -2.17 -1.91
CA ALA A 302 3.17 -1.23 -2.78
C ALA A 302 3.24 0.12 -2.11
N CYS A 303 4.34 0.83 -2.35
CA CYS A 303 4.50 2.21 -1.96
C CYS A 303 5.31 2.91 -3.06
N VAL A 304 4.91 4.12 -3.43
CA VAL A 304 5.64 4.92 -4.41
C VAL A 304 6.34 6.05 -3.68
N VAL A 305 7.63 6.20 -3.93
CA VAL A 305 8.47 7.25 -3.35
C VAL A 305 9.38 7.81 -4.45
N ASP A 306 9.44 9.13 -4.55
CA ASP A 306 10.06 9.82 -5.69
C ASP A 306 9.55 9.23 -7.03
N ASN A 307 10.47 8.64 -7.81
CA ASN A 307 10.23 8.02 -9.10
C ASN A 307 10.40 6.50 -9.06
N VAL A 308 10.17 5.90 -7.89
CA VAL A 308 10.42 4.49 -7.64
C VAL A 308 9.22 3.85 -6.95
N GLY A 309 8.73 2.76 -7.53
CA GLY A 309 7.78 1.86 -6.89
C GLY A 309 8.50 0.83 -6.04
N VAL A 310 8.15 0.71 -4.77
CA VAL A 310 8.69 -0.27 -3.83
C VAL A 310 7.59 -1.25 -3.48
N PHE A 311 7.87 -2.53 -3.68
CA PHE A 311 6.91 -3.62 -3.53
C PHE A 311 7.44 -4.65 -2.56
N PHE A 312 6.59 -5.17 -1.68
CA PHE A 312 7.00 -6.13 -0.66
C PHE A 312 6.29 -7.46 -0.89
N SER A 313 7.04 -8.56 -0.91
CA SER A 313 6.49 -9.91 -0.80
C SER A 313 6.77 -10.45 0.59
N LEU A 314 5.72 -10.56 1.41
CA LEU A 314 5.83 -11.05 2.79
C LEU A 314 6.12 -12.55 2.82
N ASN A 315 5.54 -13.32 1.91
CA ASN A 315 5.79 -14.76 1.79
C ASN A 315 7.25 -15.07 1.46
N GLN A 316 7.83 -14.30 0.54
CA GLN A 316 9.20 -14.52 0.09
C GLN A 316 10.23 -13.72 0.87
N LYS A 317 9.78 -12.85 1.78
CA LYS A 317 10.65 -11.99 2.58
C LYS A 317 11.54 -11.08 1.71
N LYS A 318 11.02 -10.62 0.58
CA LYS A 318 11.74 -9.89 -0.47
C LYS A 318 11.13 -8.52 -0.73
N THR A 319 11.98 -7.54 -1.00
CA THR A 319 11.58 -6.21 -1.48
C THR A 319 11.95 -6.08 -2.95
N TYR A 320 11.01 -5.66 -3.77
CA TYR A 320 11.17 -5.43 -5.19
C TYR A 320 11.07 -3.96 -5.50
N VAL A 321 11.83 -3.51 -6.49
CA VAL A 321 11.91 -2.10 -6.85
C VAL A 321 11.66 -1.96 -8.34
N LEU A 322 10.69 -1.11 -8.68
CA LEU A 322 10.32 -0.70 -10.02
C LEU A 322 10.81 0.72 -10.23
N ASP A 323 11.76 0.91 -11.14
CA ASP A 323 12.24 2.23 -11.52
C ASP A 323 11.35 2.78 -12.64
N PHE A 324 10.66 3.89 -12.38
CA PHE A 324 9.78 4.49 -13.38
C PHE A 324 10.57 5.18 -14.49
N PHE A 325 11.74 5.74 -14.16
CA PHE A 325 12.67 6.42 -15.07
C PHE A 325 14.05 5.76 -15.07
N PRO A 326 14.17 4.54 -15.63
CA PRO A 326 15.43 3.80 -15.59
C PRO A 326 16.54 4.57 -16.27
N SER A 327 17.61 4.84 -15.52
CA SER A 327 18.81 5.47 -16.07
C SER A 327 19.50 4.56 -17.10
N LEU A 328 20.34 5.13 -17.97
CA LEU A 328 21.18 4.35 -18.89
C LEU A 328 21.97 3.28 -18.13
N ARG A 329 22.47 3.63 -16.93
CA ARG A 329 23.18 2.70 -16.04
C ARG A 329 22.30 1.51 -15.64
N SER A 330 21.07 1.76 -15.20
CA SER A 330 20.10 0.72 -14.83
C SER A 330 19.79 -0.19 -16.03
N LEU A 331 19.62 0.40 -17.22
CA LEU A 331 19.39 -0.34 -18.47
C LEU A 331 20.61 -1.18 -18.88
N CYS A 332 21.83 -0.67 -18.72
CA CYS A 332 23.06 -1.41 -18.99
C CYS A 332 23.18 -2.63 -18.07
N PHE A 333 22.89 -2.50 -16.77
CA PHE A 333 22.89 -3.64 -15.85
C PHE A 333 21.85 -4.70 -16.23
N GLN A 334 20.67 -4.27 -16.68
CA GLN A 334 19.66 -5.20 -17.22
C GLN A 334 20.15 -5.91 -18.48
N ALA A 335 20.84 -5.22 -19.39
CA ALA A 335 21.41 -5.81 -20.59
C ALA A 335 22.50 -6.84 -20.26
N VAL A 336 23.43 -6.50 -19.36
CA VAL A 336 24.49 -7.43 -18.89
C VAL A 336 23.88 -8.72 -18.38
N ARG A 337 22.79 -8.64 -17.61
CA ARG A 337 22.07 -9.83 -17.14
C ARG A 337 21.34 -10.57 -18.25
N LYS A 338 20.53 -9.86 -19.05
CA LYS A 338 19.69 -10.45 -20.11
C LYS A 338 20.52 -11.24 -21.13
N TYR A 339 21.68 -10.69 -21.51
CA TYR A 339 22.57 -11.29 -22.50
C TYR A 339 23.72 -12.10 -21.88
N ARG A 340 23.70 -12.30 -20.56
CA ARG A 340 24.75 -13.04 -19.79
C ARG A 340 26.17 -12.54 -20.12
N LEU A 341 26.35 -11.23 -20.21
CA LEU A 341 27.64 -10.63 -20.53
C LEU A 341 28.62 -10.81 -19.36
N GLY A 342 29.89 -11.05 -19.68
CA GLY A 342 30.94 -11.20 -18.68
C GLY A 342 31.18 -9.90 -17.90
N SER A 343 31.23 -9.98 -16.57
CA SER A 343 31.46 -8.84 -15.68
C SER A 343 32.92 -8.72 -15.20
N ILE A 344 33.82 -9.57 -15.71
CA ILE A 344 35.19 -9.75 -15.23
C ILE A 344 36.01 -8.45 -15.32
N PHE A 345 35.75 -7.63 -16.33
CA PHE A 345 36.46 -6.37 -16.56
C PHE A 345 35.76 -5.14 -15.98
N LEU A 346 34.62 -5.31 -15.30
CA LEU A 346 33.95 -4.17 -14.68
C LEU A 346 34.76 -3.67 -13.46
N PRO A 347 34.82 -2.34 -13.24
CA PRO A 347 35.30 -1.75 -11.99
C PRO A 347 34.64 -2.38 -10.76
N ALA A 348 35.38 -2.47 -9.65
CA ALA A 348 34.90 -3.13 -8.42
C ALA A 348 33.55 -2.58 -7.91
N VAL A 349 33.34 -1.26 -8.04
CA VAL A 349 32.08 -0.60 -7.69
C VAL A 349 30.91 -1.15 -8.53
N LEU A 350 31.08 -1.22 -9.85
CA LEU A 350 30.05 -1.76 -10.75
C LEU A 350 29.86 -3.26 -10.55
N LYS A 351 30.90 -4.03 -10.24
CA LYS A 351 30.76 -5.46 -9.88
C LYS A 351 29.93 -5.63 -8.62
N ARG A 352 30.18 -4.83 -7.58
CA ARG A 352 29.42 -4.87 -6.32
C ARG A 352 27.94 -4.54 -6.57
N GLU A 353 27.66 -3.47 -7.30
CA GLU A 353 26.28 -3.11 -7.67
C GLU A 353 25.61 -4.18 -8.53
N LEU A 354 26.30 -4.68 -9.55
CA LEU A 354 25.82 -5.77 -10.41
C LEU A 354 25.58 -7.05 -9.60
N SER A 355 26.39 -7.33 -8.56
CA SER A 355 26.13 -8.45 -7.64
C SER A 355 24.83 -8.27 -6.85
N MET A 356 24.48 -7.04 -6.43
CA MET A 356 23.17 -6.76 -5.84
C MET A 356 22.02 -6.98 -6.84
N TYR A 357 22.24 -6.75 -8.14
CA TYR A 357 21.31 -7.18 -9.19
C TYR A 357 21.21 -8.72 -9.29
N TYR A 358 22.31 -9.47 -9.11
CA TYR A 358 22.36 -10.93 -9.28
C TYR A 358 21.92 -11.76 -8.06
N TYR A 359 22.10 -11.27 -6.82
CA TYR A 359 21.68 -11.99 -5.59
C TYR A 359 20.17 -12.29 -5.54
N SER A 360 19.40 -11.66 -6.43
CA SER A 360 17.96 -11.90 -6.62
C SER A 360 17.54 -13.28 -7.13
N SER A 361 18.44 -14.13 -7.66
CA SER A 361 18.04 -15.36 -8.38
C SER A 361 18.71 -16.68 -8.00
N ASN A 362 19.64 -16.74 -7.06
CA ASN A 362 20.25 -18.03 -6.69
C ASN A 362 19.35 -18.95 -5.83
N ASP A 363 18.15 -18.50 -5.45
CA ASP A 363 17.16 -19.30 -4.71
C ASP A 363 16.06 -19.91 -5.60
N PHE A 364 16.19 -19.85 -6.93
CA PHE A 364 15.28 -20.53 -7.86
C PHE A 364 16.01 -21.69 -8.54
N LYS A 365 16.18 -22.77 -7.80
CA LYS A 365 16.40 -24.12 -8.34
C LYS A 365 15.39 -25.06 -7.72
#